data_AF-A0A9D5ACK9-F1
#
_entry.id   AF-A0A9D5ACK9-F1
#
_cell.length_a   1.000
_cell.length_b   1.000
_cell.length_c   1.000
_cell.angle_alpha   90.00
_cell.angle_beta   90.00
_cell.angle_gamma   90.00
#
_symmetry.space_group_name_H-M   'P 1'
#
loop_
_entity.id
_entity.type
_entity.pdbx_description
1 polymer ?
#
loop_
_entity_poly.entity_id
_entity_poly.type
_entity_poly.pdbx_seq_one_letter_code
_entity_poly.pdbx_strand_id
1 'polypeptide(L)'
;METNNLTVIVENEEQVELSFTRIWNFSLEGKFAPLNFDKRFIMLRDSSGFYTYAIYEHLKEWPAFDLDNTRVAFKPRKDKFNYMVIADNRQRFMPRSDDRLPERGEVLAYPEAVRLVNPVEPEFKGEVDDKYEYSIESRKNQVHGWISINSSSESESESKSTGFWIITPSNEFRSAGPLKQYLASHVGPTSLSVFHSTHYSGADLIMKFGVNEAWKKVFGPIFIYLNSNSDGFSPINLWEDAKHQMVNEVERWPYTFPASKDFLSSDQRVIHLFLSKALTWD
;
A
#
# COMPACT_ATOMS: atom_id res chain seq x y z
N MET A 1 -3.04 4.81 -12.80
CA MET A 1 -3.59 6.16 -13.01
C MET A 1 -2.44 7.03 -13.48
N GLU A 2 -2.52 7.51 -14.71
CA GLU A 2 -1.47 8.34 -15.34
C GLU A 2 -1.68 9.81 -14.96
N THR A 3 -0.59 10.54 -14.73
CA THR A 3 -0.57 11.98 -14.38
C THR A 3 0.27 12.73 -15.40
N ASN A 4 -0.12 13.94 -15.75
CA ASN A 4 0.52 14.73 -16.80
C ASN A 4 1.06 16.09 -16.32
N ASN A 5 0.90 16.41 -15.04
CA ASN A 5 1.39 17.65 -14.47
C ASN A 5 2.08 17.38 -13.12
N LEU A 6 3.23 18.03 -12.90
CA LEU A 6 4.01 17.99 -11.66
C LEU A 6 4.08 19.40 -11.09
N THR A 7 3.80 19.54 -9.79
CA THR A 7 3.90 20.82 -9.07
C THR A 7 4.60 20.62 -7.73
N VAL A 8 5.52 21.53 -7.39
CA VAL A 8 6.10 21.64 -6.05
C VAL A 8 5.15 22.48 -5.20
N ILE A 9 4.65 21.90 -4.11
CA ILE A 9 3.60 22.49 -3.27
C ILE A 9 4.23 23.14 -2.04
N VAL A 10 5.22 22.48 -1.47
CA VAL A 10 6.04 22.96 -0.35
C VAL A 10 7.49 22.65 -0.69
N GLU A 11 8.37 23.62 -0.48
CA GLU A 11 9.82 23.46 -0.55
C GLU A 11 10.46 24.38 0.51
N ASN A 12 10.99 23.77 1.56
CA ASN A 12 11.75 24.45 2.62
C ASN A 12 12.76 23.47 3.25
N GLU A 13 13.49 23.92 4.27
CA GLU A 13 14.55 23.12 4.92
C GLU A 13 14.03 21.83 5.58
N GLU A 14 12.76 21.81 5.99
CA GLU A 14 12.15 20.71 6.75
C GLU A 14 11.31 19.77 5.87
N GLN A 15 10.82 20.23 4.73
CA GLN A 15 9.83 19.52 3.92
C GLN A 15 9.91 19.85 2.43
N VAL A 16 9.72 18.81 1.62
CA VAL A 16 9.30 18.91 0.22
C VAL A 16 7.98 18.16 0.03
N GLU A 17 6.99 18.82 -0.56
CA GLU A 17 5.74 18.18 -1.02
C GLU A 17 5.59 18.34 -2.54
N LEU A 18 5.47 17.21 -3.24
CA LEU A 18 5.25 17.14 -4.68
C LEU A 18 3.83 16.68 -4.98
N SER A 19 3.21 17.27 -6.00
CA SER A 19 1.90 16.90 -6.53
C SER A 19 2.01 16.46 -7.98
N PHE A 20 1.41 15.31 -8.26
CA PHE A 20 1.26 14.75 -9.60
C PHE A 20 -0.22 14.69 -9.92
N THR A 21 -0.66 15.53 -10.85
CA THR A 21 -2.09 15.70 -11.15
C THR A 21 -2.48 15.18 -12.52
N ARG A 22 -3.75 14.78 -12.63
CA ARG A 22 -4.49 14.66 -13.88
C ARG A 22 -5.87 15.27 -13.67
N ILE A 23 -6.17 16.31 -14.42
CA ILE A 23 -7.50 16.90 -14.47
C ILE A 23 -8.33 16.21 -15.54
N TRP A 24 -9.53 15.76 -15.19
CA TRP A 24 -10.43 15.15 -16.17
C TRP A 24 -11.25 16.21 -16.92
N ASN A 25 -11.51 15.95 -18.20
CA ASN A 25 -12.46 16.70 -19.01
C ASN A 25 -13.06 15.77 -20.08
N PHE A 26 -14.10 16.24 -20.80
CA PHE A 26 -14.83 15.44 -21.77
C PHE A 26 -13.98 14.86 -22.92
N SER A 27 -12.80 15.42 -23.23
CA SER A 27 -11.90 14.83 -24.25
C SER A 27 -11.27 13.50 -23.82
N LEU A 28 -11.35 13.19 -22.53
CA LEU A 28 -10.81 11.98 -21.90
C LEU A 28 -11.89 10.90 -21.64
N GLU A 29 -13.14 11.16 -22.03
CA GLU A 29 -14.24 10.22 -21.91
C GLU A 29 -13.92 8.90 -22.64
N GLY A 30 -14.28 7.78 -22.01
CA GLY A 30 -13.96 6.43 -22.49
C GLY A 30 -12.49 6.01 -22.35
N LYS A 31 -11.56 6.94 -22.07
CA LYS A 31 -10.13 6.64 -21.87
C LYS A 31 -9.74 6.59 -20.41
N PHE A 32 -10.30 7.49 -19.61
CA PHE A 32 -10.04 7.60 -18.18
C PHE A 32 -11.35 7.80 -17.43
N ALA A 33 -11.41 7.27 -16.20
CA ALA A 33 -12.50 7.55 -15.28
C ALA A 33 -12.65 9.08 -15.06
N PRO A 34 -13.89 9.61 -14.94
CA PRO A 34 -14.19 11.03 -14.75
C PRO A 34 -13.75 11.52 -13.37
N LEU A 35 -12.45 11.53 -13.12
CA LEU A 35 -11.85 11.77 -11.83
C LEU A 35 -10.63 12.65 -11.99
N ASN A 36 -10.67 13.80 -11.30
CA ASN A 36 -9.46 14.50 -10.91
C ASN A 36 -8.68 13.60 -9.97
N PHE A 37 -7.40 13.46 -10.27
CA PHE A 37 -6.48 12.67 -9.49
C PHE A 37 -5.28 13.52 -9.12
N ASP A 38 -5.01 13.63 -7.83
CA ASP A 38 -3.84 14.31 -7.30
C ASP A 38 -3.09 13.37 -6.37
N LYS A 39 -1.93 12.89 -6.83
CA LYS A 39 -1.03 12.04 -6.03
C LYS A 39 0.07 12.89 -5.43
N ARG A 40 0.21 12.77 -4.13
CA ARG A 40 1.12 13.58 -3.34
C ARG A 40 2.23 12.73 -2.77
N PHE A 41 3.44 13.29 -2.73
CA PHE A 41 4.60 12.72 -2.08
C PHE A 41 5.20 13.76 -1.14
N ILE A 42 5.49 13.38 0.09
CA ILE A 42 6.10 14.27 1.08
C ILE A 42 7.38 13.64 1.58
N MET A 43 8.47 14.39 1.53
CA MET A 43 9.75 14.05 2.13
C MET A 43 10.00 15.04 3.26
N LEU A 44 10.35 14.52 4.44
CA LEU A 44 10.69 15.33 5.61
C LEU A 44 12.18 15.21 5.87
N ARG A 45 12.78 16.28 6.39
CA ARG A 45 14.16 16.27 6.89
C ARG A 45 14.32 15.19 7.96
N ASP A 46 15.49 14.55 7.95
CA ASP A 46 15.88 13.51 8.91
C ASP A 46 14.91 12.31 9.00
N SER A 47 14.12 12.06 7.95
CA SER A 47 13.25 10.89 7.82
C SER A 47 13.83 9.85 6.87
N SER A 48 13.92 8.60 7.31
CA SER A 48 14.37 7.48 6.47
C SER A 48 13.24 6.93 5.60
N GLY A 49 12.61 7.80 4.81
CA GLY A 49 11.44 7.43 4.04
C GLY A 49 10.73 8.60 3.38
N PHE A 50 9.55 8.32 2.86
CA PHE A 50 8.66 9.35 2.32
C PHE A 50 7.20 8.96 2.51
N TYR A 51 6.32 9.95 2.58
CA TYR A 51 4.88 9.75 2.68
C TYR A 51 4.25 9.83 1.30
N THR A 52 3.15 9.12 1.10
CA THR A 52 2.30 9.33 -0.08
C THR A 52 0.83 9.27 0.29
N TYR A 53 0.04 10.13 -0.34
CA TYR A 53 -1.41 10.14 -0.26
C TYR A 53 -1.98 10.55 -1.62
N ALA A 54 -3.28 10.40 -1.80
CA ALA A 54 -3.93 10.87 -3.01
C ALA A 54 -5.30 11.47 -2.72
N ILE A 55 -5.67 12.48 -3.51
CA ILE A 55 -6.96 13.16 -3.45
C ILE A 55 -7.69 12.85 -4.74
N TYR A 56 -8.87 12.27 -4.60
CA TYR A 56 -9.73 11.93 -5.73
C TYR A 56 -10.92 12.86 -5.68
N GLU A 57 -11.26 13.47 -6.82
CA GLU A 57 -12.39 14.38 -6.91
C GLU A 57 -13.18 14.11 -8.20
N HIS A 58 -14.48 13.89 -8.03
CA HIS A 58 -15.47 13.83 -9.08
C HIS A 58 -16.34 15.09 -8.97
N LEU A 59 -16.37 15.91 -10.01
CA LEU A 59 -17.09 17.18 -10.00
C LEU A 59 -18.57 17.00 -10.37
N LYS A 60 -19.38 17.99 -10.00
CA LYS A 60 -20.73 18.12 -10.60
C LYS A 60 -20.59 18.24 -12.12
N GLU A 61 -21.64 17.86 -12.83
CA GLU A 61 -21.71 17.91 -14.30
C GLU A 61 -20.90 16.83 -15.03
N TRP A 62 -20.27 15.91 -14.29
CA TRP A 62 -19.51 14.81 -14.87
C TRP A 62 -20.33 13.52 -15.02
N PRO A 63 -19.95 12.65 -16.00
CA PRO A 63 -20.61 11.38 -16.22
C PRO A 63 -20.49 10.45 -15.00
N ALA A 64 -21.45 9.54 -14.87
CA ALA A 64 -21.39 8.48 -13.85
C ALA A 64 -20.14 7.60 -14.01
N PHE A 65 -19.64 7.07 -12.90
CA PHE A 65 -18.58 6.07 -12.92
C PHE A 65 -18.58 5.19 -11.67
N ASP A 66 -17.94 4.03 -11.82
CA ASP A 66 -17.75 3.06 -10.74
C ASP A 66 -16.27 2.97 -10.36
N LEU A 67 -16.01 2.89 -9.06
CA LEU A 67 -14.67 2.67 -8.50
C LEU A 67 -14.62 1.34 -7.77
N ASP A 68 -14.16 0.29 -8.46
CA ASP A 68 -14.09 -1.06 -7.89
C ASP A 68 -12.87 -1.24 -6.98
N ASN A 69 -11.73 -0.66 -7.37
CA ASN A 69 -10.44 -0.88 -6.75
C ASN A 69 -9.57 0.37 -6.82
N THR A 70 -8.99 0.78 -5.69
CA THR A 70 -7.87 1.72 -5.67
C THR A 70 -6.80 1.30 -4.66
N ARG A 71 -5.54 1.45 -5.09
CA ARG A 71 -4.34 1.06 -4.36
C ARG A 71 -3.13 1.82 -4.85
N VAL A 72 -2.09 1.85 -4.02
CA VAL A 72 -0.72 2.09 -4.47
C VAL A 72 0.07 0.80 -4.37
N ALA A 73 0.91 0.56 -5.37
CA ALA A 73 1.79 -0.60 -5.44
C ALA A 73 3.23 -0.12 -5.57
N PHE A 74 4.10 -0.66 -4.71
CA PHE A 74 5.54 -0.47 -4.80
C PHE A 74 6.14 -1.80 -5.23
N LYS A 75 6.98 -1.76 -6.26
CA LYS A 75 7.68 -2.94 -6.78
C LYS A 75 9.18 -2.75 -6.60
N PRO A 76 9.76 -3.06 -5.43
CA PRO A 76 11.20 -3.11 -5.26
C PRO A 76 11.90 -3.99 -6.31
N ARG A 77 13.23 -3.87 -6.36
CA ARG A 77 14.06 -4.61 -7.31
C ARG A 77 13.98 -6.12 -7.05
N LYS A 78 13.48 -6.88 -8.04
CA LYS A 78 13.34 -8.35 -7.96
C LYS A 78 14.64 -9.10 -7.77
N ASP A 79 15.76 -8.50 -8.15
CA ASP A 79 17.11 -9.07 -7.99
C ASP A 79 17.71 -8.81 -6.61
N LYS A 80 17.07 -7.96 -5.79
CA LYS A 80 17.55 -7.58 -4.46
C LYS A 80 16.63 -8.06 -3.32
N PHE A 81 15.33 -7.84 -3.48
CA PHE A 81 14.33 -8.13 -2.45
C PHE A 81 13.72 -9.52 -2.68
N ASN A 82 13.96 -10.42 -1.73
CA ASN A 82 13.61 -11.85 -1.82
C ASN A 82 12.92 -12.39 -0.56
N TYR A 83 12.84 -11.62 0.52
CA TYR A 83 12.21 -12.04 1.78
C TYR A 83 11.03 -11.12 2.11
N MET A 84 9.84 -11.70 2.26
CA MET A 84 8.59 -10.99 2.49
C MET A 84 8.18 -11.09 3.96
N VAL A 85 7.59 -10.02 4.48
CA VAL A 85 7.14 -9.90 5.87
C VAL A 85 5.78 -9.22 5.89
N ILE A 86 4.72 -9.95 6.30
CA ILE A 86 3.36 -9.42 6.42
C ILE A 86 2.74 -9.60 7.81
N ALA A 87 3.34 -10.41 8.68
CA ALA A 87 3.03 -10.50 10.11
C ALA A 87 4.18 -11.19 10.85
N ASP A 88 4.22 -11.14 12.19
CA ASP A 88 5.23 -11.84 13.00
C ASP A 88 5.36 -13.33 12.64
N ASN A 89 4.23 -14.00 12.36
CA ASN A 89 4.17 -15.42 12.01
C ASN A 89 4.00 -15.69 10.51
N ARG A 90 4.09 -14.66 9.65
CA ARG A 90 3.93 -14.78 8.20
C ARG A 90 5.03 -14.00 7.50
N GLN A 91 6.19 -14.63 7.49
CA GLN A 91 7.41 -14.13 6.87
C GLN A 91 8.13 -15.29 6.21
N ARG A 92 8.67 -15.09 5.01
CA ARG A 92 9.35 -16.15 4.26
C ARG A 92 10.19 -15.58 3.12
N PHE A 93 11.16 -16.39 2.68
CA PHE A 93 11.67 -16.24 1.33
C PHE A 93 10.54 -16.52 0.33
N MET A 94 10.52 -15.73 -0.73
CA MET A 94 9.49 -15.79 -1.76
C MET A 94 10.08 -16.28 -3.08
N PRO A 95 9.29 -17.04 -3.86
CA PRO A 95 9.67 -17.39 -5.22
C PRO A 95 9.80 -16.13 -6.08
N ARG A 96 10.54 -16.24 -7.19
CA ARG A 96 10.67 -15.14 -8.14
C ARG A 96 9.41 -15.05 -8.99
N SER A 97 9.10 -13.85 -9.49
CA SER A 97 8.03 -13.70 -10.49
C SER A 97 8.24 -14.57 -11.73
N ASP A 98 9.50 -14.87 -12.05
CA ASP A 98 9.88 -15.66 -13.23
C ASP A 98 9.59 -17.16 -13.03
N ASP A 99 9.45 -17.62 -11.78
CA ASP A 99 9.08 -19.01 -11.45
C ASP A 99 7.63 -19.33 -11.77
N ARG A 100 6.80 -18.29 -11.98
CA ARG A 100 5.41 -18.43 -12.41
C ARG A 100 5.23 -18.52 -13.92
N LEU A 101 6.29 -18.33 -14.72
CA LEU A 101 6.22 -18.40 -16.17
C LEU A 101 5.98 -19.86 -16.63
N PRO A 102 5.35 -20.11 -17.80
CA PRO A 102 4.97 -21.47 -18.24
C PRO A 102 6.10 -22.50 -18.28
N GLU A 103 7.37 -22.07 -18.41
CA GLU A 103 8.54 -22.95 -18.40
C GLU A 103 8.92 -23.46 -17.00
N ARG A 104 8.43 -22.78 -15.96
CA ARG A 104 8.81 -22.96 -14.55
C ARG A 104 7.62 -23.19 -13.62
N GLY A 105 6.43 -22.76 -14.02
CA GLY A 105 5.21 -22.87 -13.26
C GLY A 105 4.03 -23.30 -14.12
N GLU A 106 3.03 -23.87 -13.46
CA GLU A 106 1.80 -24.37 -14.06
C GLU A 106 0.60 -23.67 -13.41
N VAL A 107 -0.13 -22.92 -14.22
CA VAL A 107 -1.40 -22.31 -13.79
C VAL A 107 -2.39 -23.43 -13.48
N LEU A 108 -3.01 -23.38 -12.30
CA LEU A 108 -4.02 -24.34 -11.86
C LEU A 108 -5.42 -23.91 -12.31
N ALA A 109 -6.46 -24.26 -11.55
CA ALA A 109 -7.84 -23.94 -11.89
C ALA A 109 -8.13 -22.42 -11.99
N TYR A 110 -7.35 -21.59 -11.31
CA TYR A 110 -7.47 -20.13 -11.31
C TYR A 110 -6.15 -19.48 -11.74
N PRO A 111 -6.18 -18.38 -12.51
CA PRO A 111 -4.96 -17.73 -13.01
C PRO A 111 -4.05 -17.19 -11.89
N GLU A 112 -4.62 -16.94 -10.71
CA GLU A 112 -3.88 -16.54 -9.51
C GLU A 112 -3.01 -17.67 -8.94
N ALA A 113 -3.49 -18.91 -8.97
CA ALA A 113 -2.84 -20.06 -8.34
C ALA A 113 -1.90 -20.75 -9.33
N VAL A 114 -0.59 -20.69 -9.05
CA VAL A 114 0.44 -21.28 -9.91
C VAL A 114 1.29 -22.25 -9.11
N ARG A 115 1.31 -23.52 -9.53
CA ARG A 115 2.21 -24.53 -8.98
C ARG A 115 3.62 -24.32 -9.53
N LEU A 116 4.60 -24.25 -8.65
CA LEU A 116 6.01 -24.07 -9.02
C LEU A 116 6.62 -25.43 -9.38
N VAL A 117 6.89 -25.66 -10.68
CA VAL A 117 7.36 -26.94 -11.21
C VAL A 117 8.89 -27.02 -11.26
N ASN A 118 9.52 -25.91 -11.65
CA ASN A 118 10.97 -25.78 -11.78
C ASN A 118 11.43 -24.38 -11.32
N PRO A 119 11.25 -24.01 -10.03
CA PRO A 119 11.64 -22.70 -9.50
C PRO A 119 13.16 -22.51 -9.43
N VAL A 120 13.64 -21.27 -9.29
CA VAL A 120 15.09 -20.97 -9.28
C VAL A 120 15.70 -21.55 -8.01
N GLU A 121 15.04 -21.28 -6.89
CA GLU A 121 15.31 -21.84 -5.59
C GLU A 121 14.56 -23.19 -5.44
N PRO A 122 15.26 -24.34 -5.40
CA PRO A 122 14.63 -25.67 -5.45
C PRO A 122 13.67 -25.98 -4.30
N GLU A 123 13.82 -25.32 -3.15
CA GLU A 123 12.97 -25.49 -1.97
C GLU A 123 11.50 -25.13 -2.23
N PHE A 124 11.22 -24.25 -3.19
CA PHE A 124 9.85 -23.86 -3.54
C PHE A 124 9.17 -24.86 -4.48
N LYS A 125 9.86 -25.92 -4.91
CA LYS A 125 9.32 -26.86 -5.89
C LYS A 125 8.11 -27.60 -5.31
N GLY A 126 7.01 -27.58 -6.06
CA GLY A 126 5.74 -28.19 -5.69
C GLY A 126 4.82 -27.28 -4.88
N GLU A 127 5.29 -26.14 -4.39
CA GLU A 127 4.43 -25.14 -3.75
C GLU A 127 3.45 -24.52 -4.77
N VAL A 128 2.34 -24.01 -4.26
CA VAL A 128 1.39 -23.20 -5.04
C VAL A 128 1.52 -21.77 -4.56
N ASP A 129 1.91 -20.87 -5.46
CA ASP A 129 1.88 -19.43 -5.20
C ASP A 129 0.51 -18.88 -5.60
N ASP A 130 -0.21 -18.32 -4.63
CA ASP A 130 -1.46 -17.58 -4.85
C ASP A 130 -1.40 -16.25 -4.12
N LYS A 131 -1.67 -15.18 -4.87
CA LYS A 131 -1.68 -13.82 -4.36
C LYS A 131 -2.56 -13.61 -3.13
N TYR A 132 -3.66 -14.35 -3.01
CA TYR A 132 -4.61 -14.20 -1.92
C TYR A 132 -4.06 -14.72 -0.58
N GLU A 133 -3.04 -15.58 -0.61
CA GLU A 133 -2.30 -16.04 0.59
C GLU A 133 -1.58 -14.92 1.32
N TYR A 134 -1.40 -13.75 0.69
CA TYR A 134 -0.70 -12.59 1.26
C TYR A 134 -1.65 -11.46 1.66
N SER A 135 -2.89 -11.82 1.99
CA SER A 135 -3.89 -10.89 2.53
C SER A 135 -3.78 -10.72 4.04
N ILE A 136 -4.17 -9.55 4.54
CA ILE A 136 -4.19 -9.21 5.97
C ILE A 136 -5.52 -8.51 6.29
N GLU A 137 -6.08 -8.79 7.47
CA GLU A 137 -7.20 -8.02 8.03
C GLU A 137 -6.83 -6.54 8.16
N SER A 138 -7.72 -5.64 7.77
CA SER A 138 -7.53 -4.18 7.80
C SER A 138 -6.99 -3.68 9.14
N ARG A 139 -7.55 -4.15 10.26
CA ARG A 139 -7.12 -3.76 11.62
C ARG A 139 -5.71 -4.22 12.01
N LYS A 140 -5.16 -5.23 11.32
CA LYS A 140 -3.80 -5.78 11.56
C LYS A 140 -2.78 -5.30 10.51
N ASN A 141 -3.24 -4.70 9.43
CA ASN A 141 -2.42 -4.28 8.30
C ASN A 141 -1.87 -2.87 8.50
N GLN A 142 -1.03 -2.71 9.52
CA GLN A 142 -0.37 -1.45 9.89
C GLN A 142 1.07 -1.35 9.39
N VAL A 143 1.79 -2.47 9.27
CA VAL A 143 3.13 -2.51 8.68
C VAL A 143 3.38 -3.85 7.98
N HIS A 144 3.95 -3.79 6.79
CA HIS A 144 4.37 -4.95 5.99
C HIS A 144 5.39 -4.53 4.94
N GLY A 145 6.15 -5.49 4.41
CA GLY A 145 7.25 -5.13 3.54
C GLY A 145 8.06 -6.30 3.00
N TRP A 146 9.24 -5.92 2.49
CA TRP A 146 10.23 -6.82 1.94
C TRP A 146 11.62 -6.47 2.45
N ILE A 147 12.46 -7.48 2.58
CA ILE A 147 13.86 -7.36 2.96
C ILE A 147 14.71 -7.73 1.75
N SER A 148 15.70 -6.88 1.48
CA SER A 148 16.79 -7.14 0.56
C SER A 148 17.91 -7.84 1.31
N ILE A 149 18.27 -9.03 0.82
CA ILE A 149 19.36 -9.83 1.38
C ILE A 149 20.45 -9.87 0.32
N ASN A 150 21.53 -9.11 0.54
CA ASN A 150 22.69 -9.17 -0.35
C ASN A 150 23.44 -10.49 -0.10
N SER A 151 23.15 -11.50 -0.92
CA SER A 151 23.84 -12.80 -0.89
C SER A 151 25.01 -12.90 -1.87
N SER A 152 25.26 -11.85 -2.68
CA SER A 152 26.37 -11.83 -3.65
C SER A 152 27.65 -11.30 -3.00
N SER A 153 28.55 -12.22 -2.70
CA SER A 153 29.93 -12.05 -2.29
C SER A 153 30.76 -11.20 -3.27
N GLU A 154 31.32 -10.08 -2.81
CA GLU A 154 32.71 -9.69 -3.14
C GLU A 154 33.48 -9.10 -1.93
N SER A 155 32.82 -8.89 -0.78
CA SER A 155 33.48 -8.79 0.53
C SER A 155 32.49 -9.12 1.65
N GLU A 156 32.87 -10.01 2.57
CA GLU A 156 32.07 -10.30 3.77
C GLU A 156 31.86 -9.05 4.66
N SER A 157 32.61 -7.97 4.41
CA SER A 157 32.53 -6.72 5.16
C SER A 157 31.41 -5.76 4.73
N GLU A 158 30.61 -6.06 3.71
CA GLU A 158 29.58 -5.14 3.17
C GLU A 158 28.19 -5.76 2.95
N SER A 159 27.85 -6.87 3.62
CA SER A 159 26.52 -7.49 3.52
C SER A 159 25.42 -6.69 4.25
N LYS A 160 25.10 -5.52 3.71
CA LYS A 160 24.03 -4.65 4.23
C LYS A 160 22.66 -5.21 3.84
N SER A 161 21.85 -5.55 4.83
CA SER A 161 20.43 -5.88 4.62
C SER A 161 19.59 -4.61 4.71
N THR A 162 18.60 -4.46 3.82
CA THR A 162 17.74 -3.27 3.77
C THR A 162 16.28 -3.69 3.80
N GLY A 163 15.48 -3.07 4.66
CA GLY A 163 14.03 -3.23 4.69
C GLY A 163 13.32 -2.16 3.87
N PHE A 164 12.24 -2.56 3.20
CA PHE A 164 11.28 -1.67 2.53
C PHE A 164 9.90 -1.93 3.13
N TRP A 165 9.33 -0.95 3.81
CA TRP A 165 8.11 -1.11 4.60
C TRP A 165 7.03 -0.13 4.17
N ILE A 166 5.80 -0.60 4.08
CA ILE A 166 4.61 0.27 4.02
C ILE A 166 4.03 0.33 5.42
N ILE A 167 3.96 1.53 5.98
CA ILE A 167 3.32 1.82 7.27
C ILE A 167 2.00 2.55 7.00
N THR A 168 0.92 2.00 7.55
CA THR A 168 -0.44 2.54 7.47
C THR A 168 -0.88 2.98 8.89
N PRO A 169 -0.75 4.27 9.22
CA PRO A 169 -1.01 4.76 10.59
C PRO A 169 -2.51 4.79 10.94
N SER A 170 -3.40 4.94 9.94
CA SER A 170 -4.84 5.00 10.13
C SER A 170 -5.58 4.18 9.07
N ASN A 171 -6.73 3.62 9.46
CA ASN A 171 -7.63 2.87 8.58
C ASN A 171 -8.79 3.71 8.03
N GLU A 172 -8.88 5.01 8.36
CA GLU A 172 -10.05 5.86 8.03
C GLU A 172 -10.35 5.99 6.54
N PHE A 173 -9.31 5.83 5.70
CA PHE A 173 -9.45 5.90 4.25
C PHE A 173 -9.77 4.55 3.61
N ARG A 174 -9.76 3.44 4.37
CA ARG A 174 -10.08 2.10 3.88
C ARG A 174 -11.60 1.84 3.90
N SER A 175 -12.08 1.04 2.95
CA SER A 175 -13.47 0.58 2.92
C SER A 175 -13.76 -0.65 3.80
N ALA A 176 -15.03 -0.96 4.02
CA ALA A 176 -15.54 -2.23 4.57
C ALA A 176 -15.06 -2.63 5.99
N GLY A 177 -14.51 -1.69 6.77
CA GLY A 177 -14.28 -1.87 8.20
C GLY A 177 -13.08 -2.75 8.60
N PRO A 178 -12.92 -3.02 9.90
CA PRO A 178 -11.69 -3.58 10.47
C PRO A 178 -11.41 -5.05 10.12
N LEU A 179 -12.45 -5.83 9.82
CA LEU A 179 -12.32 -7.27 9.49
C LEU A 179 -12.10 -7.52 7.99
N LYS A 180 -12.19 -6.49 7.15
CA LYS A 180 -11.97 -6.61 5.71
C LYS A 180 -10.56 -7.10 5.42
N GLN A 181 -10.43 -8.12 4.59
CA GLN A 181 -9.15 -8.59 4.06
C GLN A 181 -8.66 -7.69 2.93
N TYR A 182 -7.37 -7.35 2.96
CA TYR A 182 -6.70 -6.60 1.92
C TYR A 182 -5.40 -7.30 1.52
N LEU A 183 -5.13 -7.35 0.22
CA LEU A 183 -3.84 -7.80 -0.31
C LEU A 183 -2.74 -6.87 0.20
N ALA A 184 -1.71 -7.43 0.82
CA ALA A 184 -0.56 -6.69 1.32
C ALA A 184 0.70 -6.91 0.48
N SER A 185 0.88 -8.12 -0.06
CA SER A 185 2.05 -8.49 -0.84
C SER A 185 1.72 -9.40 -2.04
N HIS A 186 2.66 -9.55 -2.97
CA HIS A 186 2.62 -10.51 -4.09
C HIS A 186 4.01 -11.00 -4.46
N VAL A 187 4.08 -12.19 -5.08
CA VAL A 187 5.26 -12.71 -5.77
C VAL A 187 5.90 -11.68 -6.72
N GLY A 188 7.24 -11.68 -6.74
CA GLY A 188 8.02 -10.58 -7.32
C GLY A 188 7.85 -9.32 -6.46
N PRO A 189 8.87 -8.92 -5.68
CA PRO A 189 8.73 -8.09 -4.49
C PRO A 189 7.77 -6.92 -4.71
N THR A 190 6.53 -7.10 -4.27
CA THR A 190 5.44 -6.15 -4.50
C THR A 190 4.79 -5.90 -3.16
N SER A 191 4.84 -4.67 -2.69
CA SER A 191 4.11 -4.22 -1.50
C SER A 191 2.91 -3.39 -1.94
N LEU A 192 1.73 -3.72 -1.43
CA LEU A 192 0.48 -3.04 -1.73
C LEU A 192 -0.05 -2.29 -0.52
N SER A 193 -0.54 -1.07 -0.76
CA SER A 193 -1.52 -0.46 0.13
C SER A 193 -2.83 -0.32 -0.64
N VAL A 194 -3.79 -1.19 -0.32
CA VAL A 194 -5.13 -1.18 -0.90
C VAL A 194 -6.02 -0.28 -0.05
N PHE A 195 -6.63 0.71 -0.68
CA PHE A 195 -7.52 1.66 -0.03
C PHE A 195 -8.99 1.27 -0.22
N HIS A 196 -9.33 0.77 -1.41
CA HIS A 196 -10.66 0.27 -1.73
C HIS A 196 -10.54 -0.95 -2.63
N SER A 197 -11.37 -1.97 -2.39
CA SER A 197 -11.37 -3.17 -3.23
C SER A 197 -12.58 -4.05 -2.98
N THR A 198 -13.22 -4.48 -4.07
CA THR A 198 -14.30 -5.48 -4.09
C THR A 198 -13.86 -6.90 -3.71
N HIS A 199 -12.55 -7.19 -3.63
CA HIS A 199 -12.07 -8.52 -3.22
C HIS A 199 -12.70 -8.94 -1.88
N TYR A 200 -13.20 -10.17 -1.77
CA TYR A 200 -13.85 -10.71 -0.56
C TYR A 200 -15.21 -10.09 -0.18
N SER A 201 -15.71 -9.11 -0.91
CA SER A 201 -17.00 -8.46 -0.63
C SER A 201 -17.93 -8.42 -1.84
N GLY A 202 -17.41 -8.63 -3.06
CA GLY A 202 -18.20 -8.65 -4.28
C GLY A 202 -18.63 -7.27 -4.74
N ALA A 203 -19.59 -7.25 -5.66
CA ALA A 203 -20.06 -6.03 -6.33
C ALA A 203 -20.76 -5.03 -5.40
N ASP A 204 -21.24 -5.47 -4.24
CA ASP A 204 -21.91 -4.61 -3.25
C ASP A 204 -20.97 -3.55 -2.66
N LEU A 205 -19.66 -3.77 -2.75
CA LEU A 205 -18.67 -2.81 -2.28
C LEU A 205 -18.26 -1.79 -3.35
N ILE A 206 -18.72 -1.92 -4.61
CA ILE A 206 -18.40 -0.94 -5.66
C ILE A 206 -18.91 0.44 -5.25
N MET A 207 -18.03 1.44 -5.22
CA MET A 207 -18.46 2.84 -5.08
C MET A 207 -19.00 3.32 -6.42
N LYS A 208 -20.31 3.58 -6.49
CA LYS A 208 -21.02 4.04 -7.68
C LYS A 208 -21.34 5.52 -7.53
N PHE A 209 -20.89 6.32 -8.49
CA PHE A 209 -21.16 7.75 -8.53
C PHE A 209 -22.08 8.05 -9.70
N GLY A 210 -23.22 8.68 -9.43
CA GLY A 210 -24.20 9.07 -10.43
C GLY A 210 -23.73 10.24 -11.30
N VAL A 211 -24.48 10.48 -12.37
CA VAL A 211 -24.31 11.67 -13.20
C VAL A 211 -24.47 12.91 -12.32
N ASN A 212 -23.54 13.86 -12.42
CA ASN A 212 -23.51 15.11 -11.65
C ASN A 212 -23.32 14.95 -10.13
N GLU A 213 -22.96 13.76 -9.63
CA GLU A 213 -22.74 13.53 -8.19
C GLU A 213 -21.36 14.04 -7.76
N ALA A 214 -21.28 15.14 -7.00
CA ALA A 214 -19.99 15.60 -6.49
C ALA A 214 -19.45 14.65 -5.40
N TRP A 215 -18.19 14.25 -5.51
CA TRP A 215 -17.51 13.46 -4.50
C TRP A 215 -16.04 13.83 -4.41
N LYS A 216 -15.50 13.85 -3.19
CA LYS A 216 -14.08 14.00 -2.95
C LYS A 216 -13.64 13.12 -1.78
N LYS A 217 -12.48 12.48 -1.90
CA LYS A 217 -11.88 11.69 -0.82
C LYS A 217 -10.35 11.77 -0.83
N VAL A 218 -9.78 11.81 0.37
CA VAL A 218 -8.34 11.64 0.61
C VAL A 218 -8.05 10.19 1.00
N PHE A 219 -7.04 9.60 0.37
CA PHE A 219 -6.51 8.27 0.66
C PHE A 219 -5.08 8.38 1.19
N GLY A 220 -4.83 7.89 2.41
CA GLY A 220 -3.55 8.07 3.12
C GLY A 220 -3.56 9.31 4.03
N PRO A 221 -2.38 9.84 4.40
CA PRO A 221 -1.05 9.34 4.02
C PRO A 221 -0.68 7.97 4.58
N ILE A 222 0.07 7.22 3.78
CA ILE A 222 0.88 6.08 4.24
C ILE A 222 2.35 6.50 4.22
N PHE A 223 3.17 5.85 5.04
CA PHE A 223 4.61 6.10 5.12
C PHE A 223 5.39 4.93 4.51
N ILE A 224 6.33 5.24 3.62
CA ILE A 224 7.25 4.28 3.04
C ILE A 224 8.53 4.41 3.83
N TYR A 225 8.80 3.43 4.68
CA TYR A 225 9.95 3.43 5.59
C TYR A 225 11.06 2.52 5.07
N LEU A 226 12.29 3.00 5.19
CA LEU A 226 13.51 2.30 4.82
C LEU A 226 14.42 2.23 6.04
N ASN A 227 14.86 1.03 6.39
CA ASN A 227 15.88 0.81 7.40
C ASN A 227 16.94 -0.16 6.88
N SER A 228 18.06 -0.23 7.58
CA SER A 228 19.14 -1.12 7.19
C SER A 228 19.95 -1.60 8.36
N ASN A 229 20.51 -2.79 8.23
CA ASN A 229 21.41 -3.39 9.21
C ASN A 229 22.78 -3.64 8.55
N SER A 230 23.85 -3.18 9.20
CA SER A 230 25.25 -3.41 8.78
C SER A 230 25.79 -4.76 9.28
N ASP A 231 25.18 -5.33 10.31
CA ASP A 231 25.72 -6.51 11.02
C ASP A 231 25.24 -7.82 10.38
N GLY A 232 25.13 -7.84 9.06
CA GLY A 232 24.62 -8.97 8.28
C GLY A 232 23.10 -9.13 8.30
N PHE A 233 22.64 -10.32 7.91
CA PHE A 233 21.22 -10.64 7.79
C PHE A 233 20.57 -10.84 9.17
N SER A 234 19.67 -9.92 9.53
CA SER A 234 18.76 -10.09 10.67
C SER A 234 17.36 -9.56 10.30
N PRO A 235 16.47 -10.43 9.79
CA PRO A 235 15.06 -10.08 9.56
C PRO A 235 14.39 -9.52 10.79
N ILE A 236 14.74 -10.10 11.94
CA ILE A 236 14.17 -9.75 13.24
C ILE A 236 14.47 -8.28 13.54
N ASN A 237 15.73 -7.85 13.44
CA ASN A 237 16.08 -6.46 13.75
C ASN A 237 15.41 -5.46 12.81
N LEU A 238 15.41 -5.73 11.50
CA LEU A 238 14.76 -4.85 10.52
C LEU A 238 13.24 -4.79 10.73
N TRP A 239 12.63 -5.92 11.10
CA TRP A 239 11.20 -6.00 11.36
C TRP A 239 10.78 -5.31 12.66
N GLU A 240 11.50 -5.55 13.76
CA GLU A 240 11.23 -4.90 15.05
C GLU A 240 11.38 -3.39 14.95
N ASP A 241 12.41 -2.91 14.27
CA ASP A 241 12.60 -1.48 14.00
C ASP A 241 11.47 -0.89 13.15
N ALA A 242 11.01 -1.60 12.11
CA ALA A 242 9.84 -1.18 11.33
C ALA A 242 8.53 -1.15 12.15
N LYS A 243 8.36 -2.07 13.11
CA LYS A 243 7.24 -2.04 14.06
C LYS A 243 7.34 -0.85 15.02
N HIS A 244 8.53 -0.53 15.53
CA HIS A 244 8.74 0.67 16.33
C HIS A 244 8.41 1.95 15.55
N GLN A 245 8.89 2.05 14.31
CA GLN A 245 8.53 3.16 13.44
C GLN A 245 7.02 3.23 13.19
N MET A 246 6.36 2.09 13.01
CA MET A 246 4.89 2.03 12.86
C MET A 246 4.16 2.62 14.06
N VAL A 247 4.60 2.30 15.29
CA VAL A 247 4.03 2.90 16.52
C VAL A 247 4.19 4.42 16.51
N ASN A 248 5.39 4.92 16.18
CA ASN A 248 5.63 6.37 16.08
C ASN A 248 4.68 7.03 15.06
N GLU A 249 4.45 6.42 13.90
CA GLU A 249 3.55 6.96 12.89
C GLU A 249 2.08 6.93 13.31
N VAL A 250 1.65 5.91 14.08
CA VAL A 250 0.31 5.84 14.66
C VAL A 250 0.12 6.95 15.70
N GLU A 251 1.10 7.18 16.57
CA GLU A 251 1.05 8.23 17.61
C GLU A 251 1.07 9.64 17.02
N ARG A 252 1.75 9.83 15.87
CA ARG A 252 1.79 11.09 15.13
C ARG A 252 0.52 11.35 14.32
N TRP A 253 -0.42 10.42 14.25
CA TRP A 253 -1.66 10.60 13.50
C TRP A 253 -2.68 11.46 14.28
N PRO A 254 -3.37 12.41 13.62
CA PRO A 254 -3.21 12.84 12.23
C PRO A 254 -2.01 13.78 12.06
N TYR A 255 -1.33 13.67 10.92
CA TYR A 255 -0.16 14.49 10.63
C TYR A 255 -0.47 15.99 10.51
N THR A 256 0.52 16.84 10.78
CA THR A 256 0.39 18.30 10.69
C THR A 256 1.04 18.90 9.43
N PHE A 257 1.84 18.11 8.71
CA PHE A 257 2.67 18.56 7.60
C PHE A 257 2.03 18.50 6.19
N PRO A 258 0.98 17.68 5.89
CA PRO A 258 0.38 17.71 4.56
C PRO A 258 -0.23 19.09 4.24
N ALA A 259 0.14 19.68 3.10
CA ALA A 259 -0.29 21.03 2.75
C ALA A 259 -1.72 21.11 2.16
N SER A 260 -2.31 19.97 1.79
CA SER A 260 -3.66 19.97 1.22
C SER A 260 -4.72 20.29 2.26
N LYS A 261 -5.59 21.26 1.95
CA LYS A 261 -6.77 21.60 2.76
C LYS A 261 -7.82 20.48 2.81
N ASP A 262 -7.75 19.54 1.86
CA ASP A 262 -8.63 18.38 1.84
C ASP A 262 -8.19 17.33 2.89
N PHE A 263 -6.95 17.40 3.38
CA PHE A 263 -6.48 16.61 4.52
C PHE A 263 -6.81 17.34 5.82
N LEU A 264 -7.78 16.81 6.57
CA LEU A 264 -8.23 17.43 7.82
C LEU A 264 -7.17 17.27 8.92
N SER A 265 -6.81 18.37 9.56
CA SER A 265 -5.94 18.40 10.73
C SER A 265 -6.65 17.87 11.99
N SER A 266 -5.90 17.70 13.09
CA SER A 266 -6.43 17.17 14.35
C SER A 266 -7.61 17.97 14.90
N ASP A 267 -7.51 19.30 14.87
CA ASP A 267 -8.55 20.24 15.33
C ASP A 267 -9.80 20.27 14.44
N GLN A 268 -9.73 19.71 13.23
CA GLN A 268 -10.84 19.57 12.31
C GLN A 268 -11.52 18.20 12.38
N ARG A 269 -11.05 17.31 13.26
CA ARG A 269 -11.57 15.95 13.44
C ARG A 269 -12.35 15.85 14.74
N VAL A 270 -13.42 15.05 14.72
CA VAL A 270 -14.26 14.78 15.89
C VAL A 270 -14.31 13.29 16.18
N ILE A 271 -14.33 12.93 17.46
CA ILE A 271 -14.56 11.55 17.90
C ILE A 271 -16.06 11.38 18.12
N HIS A 272 -16.70 10.58 17.26
CA HIS A 272 -18.10 10.22 17.45
C HIS A 272 -18.19 8.91 18.26
N LEU A 273 -18.45 9.02 19.56
CA LEU A 273 -18.68 7.86 20.43
C LEU A 273 -20.10 7.32 20.19
N PHE A 274 -20.21 6.15 19.56
CA PHE A 274 -21.46 5.39 19.56
C PHE A 274 -21.65 4.76 20.93
N LEU A 275 -22.39 5.43 21.81
CA LEU A 275 -22.94 4.79 23.00
C LEU A 275 -24.06 3.86 22.52
N SER A 276 -23.79 2.56 22.47
CA SER A 276 -24.86 1.57 22.32
C SER A 276 -25.74 1.67 23.56
N LYS A 277 -26.97 2.21 23.41
CA LYS A 277 -28.01 1.93 24.39
C LYS A 277 -28.24 0.43 24.34
N ALA A 278 -27.86 -0.27 25.40
CA ALA A 278 -28.30 -1.63 25.61
C ALA A 278 -29.83 -1.63 25.55
N LEU A 279 -30.38 -2.23 24.49
CA LEU A 279 -31.79 -2.60 24.46
C LEU A 279 -31.92 -3.73 25.49
N THR A 280 -32.34 -3.37 26.69
CA THR A 280 -32.89 -4.34 27.64
C THR A 280 -34.20 -4.83 27.04
N TRP A 281 -34.25 -6.11 26.71
CA TRP A 281 -35.50 -6.79 26.45
C TRP A 281 -36.15 -7.08 27.81
N ASP A 282 -37.31 -6.49 28.06
CA ASP A 282 -38.20 -6.89 29.15
C ASP A 282 -38.88 -8.24 28.85
#